data_AF-A0A9X8YC64-F1
#
_entry.id   AF-A0A9X8YC64-F1
#
_cell.length_a   1.000
_cell.length_b   1.000
_cell.length_c   1.000
_cell.angle_alpha   90.00
_cell.angle_beta   90.00
_cell.angle_gamma   90.00
#
_symmetry.space_group_name_H-M   'P 1'
#
loop_
_entity.id
_entity.type
_entity.pdbx_description
1 polymer ?
#
loop_
_entity_poly.entity_id
_entity_poly.type
_entity_poly.pdbx_seq_one_letter_code
_entity_poly.pdbx_strand_id
1 'polypeptide(L)' 'MEIRIGIQNVAREVVLESELSNAEVNELVSKAIADGTVLALKDPKGREVLVPAAGIAYVEVGPEEVRRVGFAQ' A
#
# COMPACT_ATOMS: atom_id res chain seq x y z
N MET A 1 -2.74 -6.74 5.42
CA MET A 1 -1.42 -6.08 5.44
C MET A 1 -1.63 -4.58 5.54
N GLU A 2 -0.86 -3.87 6.37
CA GLU A 2 -0.94 -2.40 6.46
C GLU A 2 -0.01 -1.75 5.44
N ILE A 3 -0.49 -0.72 4.74
CA ILE A 3 0.29 0.10 3.81
C ILE A 3 0.22 1.55 4.28
N ARG A 4 1.38 2.20 4.38
CA ARG A 4 1.50 3.63 4.71
C ARG A 4 2.14 4.37 3.55
N ILE A 5 1.56 5.51 3.21
CA ILE A 5 2.02 6.34 2.10
C ILE A 5 2.28 7.74 2.62
N GLY A 6 3.54 8.16 2.54
CA GLY A 6 3.94 9.53 2.78
C GLY A 6 3.73 10.36 1.51
N ILE A 7 3.10 11.52 1.64
CA ILE A 7 2.88 12.46 0.54
C ILE A 7 3.77 13.69 0.74
N GLN A 8 4.45 14.13 -0.33
CA GLN A 8 5.27 15.32 -0.31
C GLN A 8 4.43 16.56 0.06
N ASN A 9 5.01 17.46 0.87
CA ASN A 9 4.36 18.70 1.32
C ASN A 9 3.08 18.50 2.15
N VAL A 10 2.81 17.27 2.62
CA VAL A 10 1.66 16.96 3.47
C VAL A 10 2.18 16.34 4.77
N ALA A 11 1.79 16.91 5.91
CA ALA A 11 2.23 16.43 7.21
C ALA A 11 1.59 15.11 7.65
N ARG A 12 0.53 14.67 6.94
CA ARG A 12 -0.27 13.49 7.26
C ARG A 12 0.00 12.38 6.25
N GLU A 13 0.21 11.18 6.77
CA GLU A 13 0.30 9.96 5.98
C GLU A 13 -1.08 9.37 5.66
N VAL A 14 -1.15 8.65 4.55
CA VAL A 14 -2.32 7.83 4.21
C VAL A 14 -2.03 6.40 4.65
N VAL A 15 -2.87 5.88 5.55
CA VAL A 15 -2.78 4.52 6.06
C VAL A 15 -4.01 3.72 5.63
N LEU A 16 -3.78 2.57 5.01
CA LEU A 16 -4.83 1.66 4.58
C LEU A 16 -4.44 0.21 4.80
N GLU A 17 -5.44 -0.63 4.96
CA GLU A 17 -5.27 -2.07 5.00
C GLU A 17 -5.48 -2.61 3.58
N SER A 18 -4.63 -3.54 3.14
CA SER A 18 -4.74 -4.20 1.85
C SER A 18 -4.71 -5.72 2.04
N GLU A 19 -5.45 -6.42 1.18
CA GLU A 19 -5.42 -7.88 1.05
C GLU A 19 -4.40 -8.35 0.00
N LEU A 20 -3.74 -7.41 -0.69
CA LEU A 20 -2.68 -7.70 -1.66
C LEU A 20 -1.42 -8.22 -0.97
N SER A 21 -0.66 -9.03 -1.70
CA SER A 21 0.68 -9.46 -1.28
C SER A 21 1.72 -8.35 -1.43
N ASN A 22 2.86 -8.47 -0.75
CA ASN A 22 3.93 -7.48 -0.84
C ASN A 22 4.47 -7.32 -2.27
N ALA A 23 4.51 -8.40 -3.04
CA ALA A 23 4.94 -8.38 -4.44
C ALA A 23 4.00 -7.56 -5.32
N GLU A 24 2.68 -7.77 -5.18
CA GLU A 24 1.66 -7.04 -5.94
C GLU A 24 1.68 -5.54 -5.62
N VAL A 25 1.81 -5.19 -4.34
CA VAL A 25 1.91 -3.78 -3.92
C VAL A 25 3.14 -3.12 -4.54
N ASN A 26 4.31 -3.77 -4.49
CA ASN A 26 5.53 -3.23 -5.09
C ASN A 26 5.40 -3.05 -6.60
N GLU A 27 4.77 -3.99 -7.30
CA GLU A 27 4.54 -3.87 -8.74
C GLU A 27 3.61 -2.68 -9.07
N LEU A 28 2.49 -2.55 -8.37
CA LEU A 28 1.54 -1.45 -8.56
C LEU A 28 2.17 -0.08 -8.29
N VAL A 29 2.93 0.03 -7.19
CA VAL A 29 3.65 1.26 -6.84
C VAL A 29 4.71 1.58 -7.90
N SER A 30 5.53 0.60 -8.29
CA SER A 30 6.58 0.80 -9.29
C SER A 30 6.00 1.22 -10.63
N LYS A 31 4.89 0.60 -11.05
CA LYS A 31 4.18 0.95 -12.28
C LYS A 31 3.60 2.36 -12.23
N ALA A 32 2.92 2.72 -11.14
CA ALA A 32 2.37 4.06 -10.98
C ALA A 32 3.47 5.13 -11.05
N ILE A 33 4.61 4.89 -10.42
CA ILE A 33 5.78 5.78 -10.45
C ILE A 33 6.40 5.86 -11.86
N ALA A 34 6.61 4.72 -12.52
CA ALA A 34 7.21 4.67 -13.85
C ALA A 34 6.33 5.36 -14.91
N ASP A 35 5.03 5.13 -14.86
CA ASP A 35 4.07 5.69 -15.81
C ASP A 35 3.68 7.14 -15.43
N GLY A 36 4.03 7.61 -14.23
CA GLY A 36 3.60 8.91 -13.70
C GLY A 36 2.10 9.01 -13.46
N THR A 37 1.44 7.86 -13.21
CA THR A 37 -0.01 7.76 -13.08
C THR A 37 -0.45 7.78 -11.61
N VAL A 38 -1.75 7.60 -11.37
CA VAL A 38 -2.31 7.54 -10.01
C VAL A 38 -2.18 6.12 -9.47
N LEU A 39 -1.61 5.98 -8.28
CA LEU A 39 -1.66 4.75 -7.50
C LEU A 39 -3.05 4.61 -6.88
N ALA A 40 -3.80 3.61 -7.32
CA ALA A 40 -5.10 3.26 -6.78
C ALA A 40 -4.98 2.03 -5.88
N LEU A 41 -5.36 2.18 -4.61
CA LEU A 41 -5.38 1.09 -3.65
C LEU A 41 -6.77 0.99 -3.02
N LYS A 42 -7.28 -0.24 -2.95
CA LYS A 42 -8.59 -0.52 -2.37
C LYS A 42 -8.43 -1.28 -1.07
N ASP A 43 -9.07 -0.75 -0.03
CA ASP A 43 -9.16 -1.36 1.28
C ASP A 43 -10.30 -2.40 1.29
N PRO A 44 -10.18 -3.51 2.06
CA PRO A 44 -11.24 -4.52 2.16
C PRO A 44 -12.57 -3.97 2.68
N LYS A 45 -12.58 -2.81 3.35
CA LYS A 45 -13.80 -2.11 3.77
C LYS A 45 -14.50 -1.35 2.63
N GLY A 46 -14.00 -1.46 1.40
CA GLY A 46 -14.55 -0.81 0.21
C GLY A 46 -14.10 0.64 0.02
N ARG A 47 -13.19 1.14 0.86
CA ARG A 47 -12.57 2.47 0.69
C ARG A 47 -11.51 2.39 -0.40
N GLU A 48 -11.63 3.23 -1.41
CA GLU A 48 -10.60 3.39 -2.45
C GLU A 48 -9.78 4.65 -2.18
N VAL A 49 -8.47 4.52 -2.30
CA VAL A 49 -7.49 5.57 -2.06
C VAL A 49 -6.73 5.79 -3.37
N LEU A 50 -6.74 7.04 -3.83
CA LEU A 50 -6.08 7.47 -5.05
C LEU A 50 -4.97 8.44 -4.69
N VAL A 51 -3.72 8.09 -5.02
CA VAL A 51 -2.54 8.93 -4.74
C VAL A 51 -1.77 9.19 -6.04
N PRO A 52 -1.59 10.46 -6.47
CA PRO A 52 -0.76 10.77 -7.63
C PRO A 52 0.69 10.35 -7.40
N ALA A 53 1.31 9.62 -8.34
CA ALA A 53 2.69 9.16 -8.19
C ALA A 53 3.68 10.30 -7.95
N ALA A 54 3.47 11.45 -8.61
CA ALA A 54 4.31 12.64 -8.44
C ALA A 54 4.32 13.20 -7.01
N GLY A 55 3.31 12.88 -6.19
CA GLY A 55 3.22 13.33 -4.80
C GLY A 55 3.74 12.31 -3.79
N ILE A 56 4.12 11.10 -4.21
CA ILE A 56 4.56 10.04 -3.30
C ILE A 56 5.97 10.38 -2.80
N ALA A 57 6.13 10.56 -1.50
CA ALA A 57 7.43 10.72 -0.86
C ALA A 57 8.06 9.36 -0.52
N TYR A 58 7.26 8.44 0.02
CA TYR A 58 7.64 7.06 0.31
C TYR A 58 6.40 6.18 0.44
N VAL A 59 6.61 4.87 0.30
CA VAL A 59 5.60 3.84 0.59
C VAL A 59 6.24 2.83 1.54
N GLU A 60 5.62 2.63 2.70
CA GLU A 60 5.97 1.59 3.65
C GLU A 60 4.94 0.46 3.55
N VAL A 61 5.42 -0.75 3.30
CA VAL A 61 4.59 -1.95 3.28
C VAL A 61 4.87 -2.73 4.55
N GLY A 62 3.86 -2.84 5.40
CA GLY A 62 3.93 -3.58 6.65
C GLY A 62 4.18 -5.08 6.41
N PRO A 63 4.55 -5.82 7.47
CA PRO A 63 4.79 -7.25 7.35
C PRO A 63 3.54 -7.96 6.81
N GLU A 64 3.74 -8.89 5.87
CA GLU A 64 2.70 -9.80 5.46
C GLU A 64 2.33 -10.64 6.67
N GLU A 65 1.08 -10.54 7.11
CA GLU A 65 0.61 -11.27 8.28
C GLU A 65 0.50 -12.75 7.90
N VAL A 66 1.63 -13.46 7.96
CA VAL A 66 1.67 -14.92 7.79
C VAL A 66 0.92 -15.49 8.97
N ARG A 67 -0.38 -15.79 8.76
CA ARG A 67 -1.19 -16.50 9.75
C ARG A 67 -0.45 -17.78 10.10
N ARG A 68 0.19 -17.80 11.26
CA ARG A 68 0.90 -18.97 11.79
C ARG A 68 -0.19 -20.00 12.07
N VAL A 69 -0.40 -20.94 11.16
CA VAL A 69 -1.23 -22.11 11.45
C VAL A 69 -0.56 -22.85 12.59
N GLY A 70 -1.11 -22.67 13.79
CA GLY A 70 -0.69 -23.40 14.98
C GLY A 70 -1.10 -24.85 14.81
N PHE A 71 -0.16 -25.69 14.39
CA PHE A 71 -0.28 -27.11 14.69
C PHE A 71 -0.03 -27.27 16.18
N ALA A 72 -1.11 -27.18 16.96
CA ALA A 72 -1.19 -27.83 18.25
C ALA A 72 -1.40 -29.32 17.97
N GLN A 73 -0.32 -30.11 17.97
CA GLN A 73 -0.19 -31.38 18.71
C GLN A 73 1.20 -31.99 18.51
#